data_AF-A0A0T6B5Y0-F1
#
_entry.id   AF-A0A0T6B5Y0-F1
#
_cell.length_a   1.000
_cell.length_b   1.000
_cell.length_c   1.000
_cell.angle_alpha   90.00
_cell.angle_beta   90.00
_cell.angle_gamma   90.00
#
_symmetry.space_group_name_H-M   'P 1'
#
loop_
_entity.id
_entity.type
_entity.pdbx_description
1 polymer ?
#
loop_
_entity_poly.entity_id
_entity_poly.type
_entity_poly.pdbx_seq_one_letter_code
_entity_poly.pdbx_strand_id
1 'polypeptide(L)'
;AEEYHLPKTLKESKGGGLKEFSEQDLQCFEGCEDEHCFFTTQERQWLVLRLLESIRAKSADSSSLPGVNLLIGQPVIPKCLVAGVISQIFPLHDATALERLQNFWVRDVFAKQPLDDIAEYFGVKIGMYFAWLGHYTTALSIPAIVGFFFWV
;
A
#
# COMPACT_ATOMS: atom_id res chain seq x y z
N ALA A 1 -13.10 -3.35 4.66
CA ALA A 1 -12.56 -3.74 3.34
C ALA A 1 -13.65 -3.68 2.27
N GLU A 2 -14.81 -4.28 2.53
CA GLU A 2 -15.97 -4.28 1.60
C GLU A 2 -16.48 -2.86 1.29
N GLU A 3 -16.69 -2.02 2.31
CA GLU A 3 -17.08 -0.60 2.12
C GLU A 3 -16.13 0.18 1.20
N TYR A 4 -14.86 -0.22 1.14
CA TYR A 4 -13.83 0.45 0.37
C TYR A 4 -13.49 -0.28 -0.94
N HIS A 5 -14.29 -1.28 -1.33
CA HIS A 5 -14.15 -2.03 -2.59
C HIS A 5 -12.72 -2.55 -2.83
N LEU A 6 -12.06 -3.03 -1.77
CA LEU A 6 -10.68 -3.53 -1.88
C LEU A 6 -10.63 -4.76 -2.81
N PRO A 7 -9.87 -4.74 -3.92
CA PRO A 7 -9.78 -5.89 -4.81
C PRO A 7 -8.92 -6.99 -4.17
N LYS A 8 -9.36 -8.24 -4.29
CA LYS A 8 -8.64 -9.44 -3.82
C LYS A 8 -8.65 -10.53 -4.90
N THR A 9 -7.63 -11.39 -4.86
CA THR A 9 -7.47 -12.50 -5.79
C THR A 9 -8.46 -13.62 -5.49
N LEU A 10 -9.12 -14.14 -6.52
CA LEU A 10 -9.99 -15.32 -6.42
C LEU A 10 -9.18 -16.60 -6.55
N LYS A 11 -9.64 -17.67 -5.87
CA LYS A 11 -9.09 -19.03 -6.07
C LYS A 11 -9.16 -19.41 -7.55
N GLU A 12 -8.12 -20.08 -8.07
CA GLU A 12 -8.10 -20.55 -9.47
C GLU A 12 -9.31 -21.43 -9.81
N SER A 13 -9.79 -22.24 -8.86
CA SER A 13 -10.99 -23.08 -8.99
C SER A 13 -12.29 -22.30 -9.16
N LYS A 14 -12.29 -20.99 -8.88
CA LYS A 14 -13.43 -20.07 -9.00
C LYS A 14 -13.28 -19.09 -10.18
N GLY A 15 -12.35 -19.36 -11.10
CA GLY A 15 -12.11 -18.57 -12.30
C GLY A 15 -10.89 -17.63 -12.20
N GLY A 16 -10.26 -17.54 -11.03
CA GLY A 16 -9.09 -16.68 -10.81
C GLY A 16 -9.39 -15.18 -11.00
N GLY A 17 -8.33 -14.38 -11.12
CA GLY A 17 -8.43 -12.93 -11.33
C GLY A 17 -8.74 -12.14 -10.06
N LEU A 18 -9.10 -10.87 -10.24
CA LEU A 18 -9.39 -9.93 -9.14
C LEU A 18 -10.89 -9.67 -9.03
N LYS A 19 -11.40 -9.70 -7.81
CA LYS A 19 -12.79 -9.32 -7.48
C LYS A 19 -12.79 -8.39 -6.27
N GLU A 20 -13.73 -7.45 -6.23
CA GLU A 20 -13.96 -6.65 -5.03
C GLU A 20 -14.30 -7.56 -3.83
N PHE A 21 -13.66 -7.30 -2.71
CA PHE A 21 -13.86 -8.05 -1.49
C PHE A 21 -15.30 -7.88 -0.99
N SER A 22 -15.99 -9.00 -0.76
CA SER A 22 -17.26 -9.06 -0.05
C SER A 22 -17.21 -10.19 0.97
N GLU A 23 -17.71 -9.92 2.18
CA GLU A 23 -17.72 -10.91 3.26
C GLU A 23 -18.55 -12.15 2.90
N GLN A 24 -19.62 -11.96 2.11
CA GLN A 24 -20.49 -13.05 1.66
C GLN A 24 -19.76 -14.08 0.78
N ASP A 25 -18.75 -13.61 0.04
CA ASP A 25 -17.98 -14.42 -0.91
C ASP A 25 -16.60 -14.82 -0.36
N LEU A 26 -16.38 -14.74 0.96
CA LEU A 26 -15.07 -14.96 1.59
C LEU A 26 -14.36 -16.24 1.12
N GLN A 27 -15.11 -17.35 1.00
CA GLN A 27 -14.59 -18.65 0.61
C GLN A 27 -14.06 -18.73 -0.82
N CYS A 28 -14.43 -17.77 -1.68
CA CYS A 28 -14.00 -17.69 -3.07
C CYS A 28 -12.63 -17.01 -3.22
N PHE A 29 -12.15 -16.30 -2.21
CA PHE A 29 -10.87 -15.59 -2.26
C PHE A 29 -9.69 -16.48 -1.87
N GLU A 30 -8.55 -16.20 -2.47
CA GLU A 30 -7.29 -16.87 -2.14
C GLU A 30 -6.84 -16.50 -0.72
N GLY A 31 -6.25 -17.47 0.00
CA GLY A 31 -5.77 -17.25 1.37
C GLY A 31 -6.85 -17.10 2.44
N CYS A 32 -8.13 -17.37 2.13
CA CYS A 32 -9.23 -17.22 3.10
C CYS A 32 -9.15 -18.16 4.32
N GLU A 33 -8.33 -19.20 4.26
CA GLU A 33 -8.13 -20.16 5.36
C GLU A 33 -7.29 -19.57 6.50
N ASP A 34 -6.46 -18.56 6.22
CA ASP A 34 -5.59 -17.90 7.19
C ASP A 34 -6.01 -16.43 7.37
N GLU A 35 -6.77 -16.17 8.45
CA GLU A 35 -7.22 -14.82 8.81
C GLU A 35 -6.03 -13.86 9.06
N HIS A 36 -4.91 -14.37 9.55
CA HIS A 36 -3.73 -13.56 9.85
C HIS A 36 -2.96 -13.15 8.60
N CYS A 37 -3.02 -13.93 7.52
CA CYS A 37 -2.32 -13.61 6.27
C CYS A 37 -3.26 -13.12 5.15
N PHE A 38 -4.58 -13.26 5.30
CA PHE A 38 -5.54 -12.89 4.26
C PHE A 38 -5.40 -11.43 3.81
N PHE A 39 -5.28 -10.50 4.76
CA PHE A 39 -4.95 -9.10 4.48
C PHE A 39 -3.47 -8.85 4.72
N THR A 40 -2.79 -8.30 3.72
CA THR A 40 -1.38 -7.93 3.81
C THR A 40 -1.18 -6.81 4.83
N THR A 41 0.02 -6.65 5.37
CA THR A 41 0.34 -5.55 6.29
C THR A 41 0.03 -4.19 5.66
N GLN A 42 0.29 -4.03 4.36
CA GLN A 42 -0.02 -2.84 3.59
C GLN A 42 -1.53 -2.58 3.49
N GLU A 43 -2.32 -3.61 3.19
CA GLU A 43 -3.78 -3.50 3.08
C GLU A 43 -4.40 -3.11 4.43
N ARG A 44 -3.91 -3.72 5.52
CA ARG A 44 -4.34 -3.40 6.89
C ARG A 44 -4.06 -1.95 7.25
N GLN A 45 -2.83 -1.49 7.02
CA GLN A 45 -2.45 -0.10 7.31
C GLN A 45 -3.25 0.89 6.47
N TRP A 46 -3.51 0.56 5.20
CA TRP A 46 -4.35 1.36 4.34
C TRP A 46 -5.81 1.43 4.83
N LEU A 47 -6.38 0.31 5.28
CA LEU A 47 -7.71 0.28 5.88
C LEU A 47 -7.77 1.12 7.16
N VAL A 48 -6.77 1.03 8.04
CA VAL A 48 -6.71 1.86 9.25
C VAL A 48 -6.64 3.35 8.88
N LEU A 49 -5.78 3.73 7.93
CA LEU A 49 -5.70 5.11 7.47
C LEU A 49 -7.05 5.60 6.94
N ARG A 50 -7.71 4.78 6.12
CA ARG A 50 -9.00 5.13 5.53
C ARG A 50 -10.10 5.28 6.59
N LEU A 51 -10.10 4.44 7.62
CA LEU A 51 -10.98 4.58 8.78
C LEU A 51 -10.70 5.88 9.55
N LEU A 52 -9.44 6.20 9.79
CA LEU A 52 -9.06 7.47 10.43
C LEU A 52 -9.54 8.68 9.61
N GLU A 53 -9.41 8.61 8.28
CA GLU A 53 -9.90 9.64 7.36
C GLU A 53 -11.43 9.70 7.27
N SER A 54 -12.16 8.63 7.59
CA SER A 54 -13.62 8.58 7.54
C SER A 54 -14.29 9.16 8.79
N ILE A 55 -13.56 9.29 9.91
CA ILE A 55 -14.08 9.88 11.15
C ILE A 55 -14.57 11.32 10.90
N ARG A 56 -15.83 11.57 11.25
CA ARG A 56 -16.49 12.88 11.18
C ARG A 56 -16.87 13.39 12.56
N ALA A 57 -16.73 14.69 12.77
CA ALA A 57 -17.10 15.34 14.02
C ALA A 57 -18.62 15.30 14.24
N LYS A 58 -19.02 14.95 15.46
CA LYS A 58 -20.42 15.01 15.93
C LYS A 58 -20.66 16.33 16.67
N SER A 59 -21.93 16.62 17.00
CA SER A 59 -22.31 17.84 17.73
C SER A 59 -21.60 17.99 19.09
N ALA A 60 -21.35 16.88 19.78
CA ALA A 60 -20.63 16.84 21.06
C ALA A 60 -19.13 17.19 20.96
N ASP A 61 -18.54 17.08 19.77
CA ASP A 61 -17.10 17.26 19.56
C ASP A 61 -16.72 18.72 19.26
N SER A 62 -17.72 19.60 19.13
CA SER A 62 -17.52 21.01 18.74
C SER A 62 -16.68 21.82 19.73
N SER A 63 -16.72 21.46 21.02
CA SER A 63 -15.98 22.13 22.10
C SER A 63 -15.10 21.19 22.92
N SER A 64 -14.84 19.97 22.45
CA SER A 64 -14.06 18.97 23.21
C SER A 64 -12.55 19.26 23.20
N LEU A 65 -12.06 20.00 22.19
CA LEU A 65 -10.65 20.31 22.01
C LEU A 65 -10.36 21.81 22.22
N PRO A 66 -9.44 22.18 23.12
CA PRO A 66 -9.04 23.57 23.31
C PRO A 66 -8.32 24.10 22.05
N GLY A 67 -8.81 25.20 21.49
CA GLY A 67 -8.20 25.84 20.32
C GLY A 67 -8.60 25.27 18.95
N VAL A 68 -9.46 24.24 18.90
CA VAL A 68 -9.93 23.64 17.65
C VAL A 68 -11.45 23.60 17.61
N ASN A 69 -12.04 24.45 16.77
CA ASN A 69 -13.48 24.39 16.49
C ASN A 69 -13.75 23.37 15.39
N LEU A 70 -14.43 22.27 15.75
CA LEU A 70 -14.89 21.24 14.82
C LEU A 70 -16.34 21.51 14.42
N LEU A 71 -16.59 21.65 13.11
CA LEU A 71 -17.96 21.73 12.58
C LEU A 71 -18.56 20.33 12.43
N ILE A 72 -19.87 20.21 12.62
CA ILE A 72 -20.58 18.93 12.47
C ILE A 72 -20.38 18.40 11.05
N GLY A 73 -19.97 17.14 10.92
CA GLY A 73 -19.72 16.50 9.63
C GLY A 73 -18.36 16.84 9.01
N GLN A 74 -17.49 17.60 9.69
CA GLN A 74 -16.12 17.86 9.24
C GLN A 74 -15.20 16.66 9.56
N PRO A 75 -14.22 16.31 8.69
CA PRO A 75 -13.23 15.30 9.01
C PRO A 75 -12.32 15.74 10.16
N VAL A 76 -12.26 14.91 11.21
CA VAL A 76 -11.57 15.25 12.47
C VAL A 76 -10.05 15.25 12.29
N ILE A 77 -9.51 14.15 11.75
CA ILE A 77 -8.07 13.92 11.67
C ILE A 77 -7.33 14.99 10.84
N PRO A 78 -7.78 15.37 9.62
CA PRO A 78 -7.15 16.44 8.85
C PRO A 78 -7.20 17.80 9.58
N LYS A 79 -8.28 18.09 10.30
CA LYS A 79 -8.41 19.34 11.05
C LYS A 79 -7.45 19.38 12.23
N CYS A 80 -7.29 18.26 12.95
CA CYS A 80 -6.33 18.12 14.04
C CYS A 80 -4.87 18.21 13.57
N LEU A 81 -4.56 17.71 12.36
CA LEU A 81 -3.25 17.88 11.73
C LEU A 81 -2.94 19.36 11.46
N VAL A 82 -3.86 20.08 10.81
CA VAL A 82 -3.68 21.52 10.51
C VAL A 82 -3.61 22.36 11.78
N ALA A 83 -4.36 21.99 12.81
CA ALA A 83 -4.32 22.65 14.11
C ALA A 83 -3.06 22.35 14.93
N GLY A 84 -2.21 21.41 14.50
CA GLY A 84 -1.01 21.01 15.23
C GLY A 84 -1.28 20.15 16.46
N VAL A 85 -2.51 19.66 16.65
CA VAL A 85 -2.85 18.69 17.71
C VAL A 85 -2.25 17.33 17.38
N ILE A 86 -2.26 16.96 16.10
CA ILE A 86 -1.56 15.79 15.57
C ILE A 86 -0.36 16.28 14.77
N SER A 87 0.83 15.76 15.07
CA SER A 87 2.05 16.16 14.34
C SER A 87 2.17 15.46 12.99
N GLN A 88 1.95 14.14 12.94
CA GLN A 88 2.11 13.33 11.73
C GLN A 88 1.40 11.99 11.89
N ILE A 89 1.11 11.34 10.76
CA ILE A 89 0.51 10.00 10.68
C ILE A 89 1.33 9.22 9.66
N PHE A 90 1.89 8.08 10.07
CA PHE A 90 2.68 7.22 9.21
C PHE A 90 2.48 5.75 9.61
N PRO A 91 2.54 4.81 8.64
CA PRO A 91 2.50 3.39 8.93
C PRO A 91 3.80 2.92 9.59
N LEU A 92 3.72 1.83 10.35
CA LEU A 92 4.89 1.19 10.96
C LEU A 92 5.49 0.16 9.98
N HIS A 93 6.82 0.09 9.90
CA HIS A 93 7.48 -0.96 9.12
C HIS A 93 7.49 -2.29 9.86
N ASP A 94 7.22 -3.38 9.15
CA ASP A 94 7.65 -4.72 9.57
C ASP A 94 9.12 -4.89 9.20
N ALA A 95 9.97 -4.97 10.23
CA ALA A 95 11.41 -5.08 10.09
C ALA A 95 11.83 -6.39 9.42
N THR A 96 11.13 -7.49 9.68
CA THR A 96 11.50 -8.82 9.17
C THR A 96 11.26 -8.94 7.67
N ALA A 97 10.10 -8.48 7.21
CA ALA A 97 9.79 -8.40 5.78
C ALA A 97 10.71 -7.42 5.04
N LEU A 98 11.06 -6.29 5.67
CA LEU A 98 11.96 -5.30 5.07
C LEU A 98 13.39 -5.83 4.92
N GLU A 99 13.93 -6.51 5.93
CA GLU A 99 15.25 -7.15 5.86
C GLU A 99 15.30 -8.23 4.77
N ARG A 100 14.24 -9.03 4.63
CA ARG A 100 14.13 -10.02 3.56
C ARG A 100 14.19 -9.32 2.19
N LEU A 101 13.38 -8.29 1.98
CA LEU A 101 13.36 -7.56 0.73
C LEU A 101 14.71 -6.89 0.43
N GLN A 102 15.37 -6.32 1.43
CA GLN A 102 16.70 -5.73 1.27
C GLN A 102 17.75 -6.76 0.84
N ASN A 103 17.74 -7.96 1.43
CA ASN A 103 18.73 -8.98 1.13
C ASN A 103 18.54 -9.62 -0.25
N PHE A 104 17.30 -9.89 -0.68
CA PHE A 104 17.03 -10.58 -1.95
C PHE A 104 16.90 -9.65 -3.15
N TRP A 105 16.58 -8.37 -2.95
CA TRP A 105 16.39 -7.42 -4.06
C TRP A 105 17.46 -6.34 -4.10
N VAL A 106 17.68 -5.61 -3.00
CA VAL A 106 18.56 -4.43 -3.03
C VAL A 106 20.03 -4.82 -3.15
N ARG A 107 20.44 -5.91 -2.48
CA ARG A 107 21.83 -6.38 -2.47
C ARG A 107 22.19 -7.23 -3.69
N ASP A 108 21.20 -7.87 -4.31
CA ASP A 108 21.40 -8.69 -5.51
C ASP A 108 21.01 -7.90 -6.77
N VAL A 109 21.99 -7.17 -7.31
CA VAL A 109 21.80 -6.28 -8.46
C VAL A 109 21.56 -7.07 -9.76
N PHE A 110 21.87 -8.37 -9.79
CA PHE A 110 21.68 -9.23 -10.96
C PHE A 110 20.38 -10.04 -10.89
N ALA A 111 19.75 -10.15 -9.72
CA ALA A 111 18.46 -10.79 -9.57
C ALA A 111 17.36 -10.02 -10.31
N LYS A 112 16.35 -10.77 -10.76
CA LYS A 112 15.10 -10.18 -11.25
C LYS A 112 14.43 -9.42 -10.10
N GLN A 113 13.97 -8.20 -10.36
CA GLN A 113 13.25 -7.42 -9.36
C GLN A 113 11.96 -8.15 -8.92
N PRO A 114 11.76 -8.40 -7.61
CA PRO A 114 10.55 -9.04 -7.10
C PRO A 114 9.42 -8.02 -6.99
N LEU A 115 8.84 -7.65 -8.13
CA LEU A 115 7.84 -6.59 -8.23
C LEU A 115 6.59 -6.87 -7.40
N ASP A 116 6.17 -8.13 -7.32
CA ASP A 116 5.00 -8.55 -6.54
C ASP A 116 5.24 -8.34 -5.05
N ASP A 117 6.40 -8.77 -4.52
CA ASP A 117 6.77 -8.55 -3.11
C ASP A 117 6.89 -7.05 -2.76
N ILE A 118 7.44 -6.24 -3.68
CA ILE A 118 7.53 -4.78 -3.52
C ILE A 118 6.12 -4.17 -3.49
N ALA A 119 5.24 -4.59 -4.40
CA ALA A 119 3.87 -4.10 -4.47
C ALA A 119 3.04 -4.54 -3.27
N GLU A 120 3.29 -5.75 -2.74
CA GLU A 120 2.63 -6.27 -1.54
C GLU A 120 3.04 -5.48 -0.29
N TYR A 121 4.32 -5.14 -0.15
CA TYR A 121 4.83 -4.43 1.03
C TYR A 121 4.60 -2.91 0.97
N PHE A 122 4.91 -2.26 -0.16
CA PHE A 122 4.85 -0.80 -0.31
C PHE A 122 3.59 -0.30 -1.03
N GLY A 123 2.84 -1.20 -1.65
CA GLY A 123 1.67 -0.88 -2.46
C GLY A 123 1.99 -0.75 -3.95
N VAL A 124 0.94 -0.88 -4.76
CA VAL A 124 0.99 -0.91 -6.23
C VAL A 124 1.68 0.32 -6.83
N LYS A 125 1.51 1.51 -6.25
CA LYS A 125 2.15 2.74 -6.76
C LYS A 125 3.67 2.66 -6.72
N ILE A 126 4.23 2.13 -5.63
CA ILE A 126 5.68 2.00 -5.47
C ILE A 126 6.18 0.80 -6.29
N GLY A 127 5.45 -0.31 -6.31
CA GLY A 127 5.75 -1.44 -7.20
C GLY A 127 5.82 -1.03 -8.68
N MET A 128 4.86 -0.21 -9.14
CA MET A 128 4.82 0.31 -10.50
C MET A 128 6.00 1.24 -10.82
N TYR A 129 6.40 2.08 -9.87
CA TYR A 129 7.59 2.92 -10.00
C TYR A 129 8.84 2.06 -10.25
N PHE A 130 9.05 1.00 -9.46
CA PHE A 130 10.20 0.12 -9.62
C PHE A 130 10.12 -0.71 -10.91
N ALA A 131 8.92 -1.17 -11.30
CA ALA A 131 8.72 -1.84 -12.58
C ALA A 131 9.14 -0.95 -13.76
N TRP A 132 8.73 0.32 -13.74
CA TRP A 132 9.13 1.31 -14.75
C TRP A 132 10.64 1.57 -14.73
N LEU A 133 11.24 1.73 -13.54
CA LEU A 133 12.67 1.95 -13.39
C LEU A 133 13.50 0.78 -13.95
N GLY A 134 13.12 -0.46 -13.62
CA GLY A 134 13.77 -1.66 -14.15
C GLY A 134 13.66 -1.77 -15.67
N HIS A 135 12.48 -1.50 -16.21
CA HIS A 135 12.26 -1.44 -17.66
C HIS A 135 13.13 -0.38 -18.33
N TYR A 136 13.15 0.84 -17.79
CA TYR A 136 13.92 1.95 -18.33
C TYR A 136 15.43 1.67 -18.30
N THR A 137 15.93 1.11 -17.20
CA THR A 137 17.34 0.72 -17.06
C THR A 137 17.72 -0.31 -18.13
N THR A 138 16.87 -1.33 -18.33
CA THR A 138 17.09 -2.37 -19.35
C THR A 138 17.05 -1.79 -20.77
N ALA A 139 16.14 -0.86 -21.03
CA ALA A 139 16.04 -0.17 -22.32
C ALA A 139 17.28 0.69 -22.62
N LEU A 140 17.88 1.32 -21.60
CA LEU A 140 19.11 2.11 -21.73
C LEU A 140 20.38 1.26 -21.89
N SER A 141 20.37 -0.01 -21.47
CA SER A 141 21.53 -0.90 -21.63
C SER A 141 21.96 -1.06 -23.08
N ILE A 142 21.01 -1.16 -24.02
CA ILE A 142 21.30 -1.33 -25.46
C ILE A 142 22.06 -0.11 -26.05
N PRO A 143 21.53 1.14 -25.97
CA PRO A 143 22.25 2.30 -26.48
C PRO A 143 23.55 2.57 -25.70
N ALA A 144 23.63 2.23 -24.41
CA ALA A 144 24.87 2.36 -23.64
C ALA A 144 25.98 1.46 -24.19
N ILE A 145 25.68 0.20 -24.50
CA ILE A 145 26.64 -0.75 -25.10
C ILE A 145 27.07 -0.27 -26.48
N VAL A 146 26.12 0.14 -27.34
CA VAL A 146 26.42 0.65 -28.68
C VAL A 146 27.28 1.92 -28.60
N GLY A 147 26.92 2.87 -27.74
CA GLY A 147 27.67 4.10 -27.53
C GLY A 147 29.09 3.86 -27.01
N PHE A 148 29.27 2.86 -26.14
CA PHE A 148 30.61 2.47 -25.67
C PHE A 148 31.49 1.94 -26.81
N PHE A 149 30.95 1.09 -27.69
CA PHE A 149 31.70 0.57 -28.85
C PHE A 149 32.02 1.64 -29.91
N PHE A 150 31.18 2.67 -30.06
CA PHE A 150 31.49 3.80 -30.94
C PHE A 150 32.54 4.76 -30.35
N TRP A 151 32.64 4.82 -29.02
CA TRP A 151 33.56 5.72 -28.34
C TRP A 151 34.99 5.19 -28.27
N VAL A 152 35.16 3.86 -28.09
CA VAL A 152 36.46 3.17 -28.02
C VAL A 152 37.05 2.94 -29.42
#